data_AF-A0A2G2JKH2-F1
#
_entry.id   AF-A0A2G2JKH2-F1
#
_cell.length_a   1.000
_cell.length_b   1.000
_cell.length_c   1.000
_cell.angle_alpha   90.00
_cell.angle_beta   90.00
_cell.angle_gamma   90.00
#
_symmetry.space_group_name_H-M   'P 1'
#
loop_
_entity.id
_entity.type
_entity.pdbx_description
1 polymer ?
#
loop_
_entity_poly.entity_id
_entity_poly.type
_entity_poly.pdbx_seq_one_letter_code
_entity_poly.pdbx_strand_id
1 'polypeptide(L)'
;MNSITSTFLLIIVSLALSGCALFTSPYDVTRHENFTKLKAVHMKFFDDWTVGTDKTWNLESVTSYCDNGDLQYREAFEYAKSTDKSDSTGERAVKILWKSFTSNCALSLKKKKLFSKVFIQELRPEIEQNYNYAIAGELARVTKK
;
A
#
# COMPACT_ATOMS: atom_id res chain seq x y z
N MET A 1 -39.26 -2.89 -46.50
CA MET A 1 -38.62 -1.67 -45.96
C MET A 1 -38.62 -1.76 -44.44
N ASN A 2 -37.62 -2.39 -43.81
CA ASN A 2 -37.51 -2.52 -42.35
C ASN A 2 -36.04 -2.71 -41.92
N SER A 3 -35.11 -1.97 -42.52
CA SER A 3 -33.67 -2.19 -42.30
C SER A 3 -32.86 -0.91 -42.05
N ILE A 4 -33.53 0.20 -41.70
CA ILE A 4 -32.86 1.49 -41.44
C ILE A 4 -33.00 1.91 -39.96
N THR A 5 -34.02 1.41 -39.26
CA THR A 5 -34.26 1.74 -37.84
C THR A 5 -33.36 0.97 -36.87
N SER A 6 -32.93 -0.26 -37.20
CA SER A 6 -32.05 -1.06 -36.30
C SER A 6 -30.60 -0.58 -36.27
N THR A 7 -30.09 0.03 -37.33
CA THR A 7 -28.67 0.42 -37.42
C THR A 7 -28.38 1.71 -36.66
N PHE A 8 -29.36 2.62 -36.56
CA PHE A 8 -29.21 3.88 -35.82
C PHE A 8 -29.25 3.68 -34.29
N LEU A 9 -29.99 2.67 -33.79
CA LEU A 9 -30.04 2.37 -32.36
C LEU A 9 -28.71 1.84 -31.83
N LEU A 10 -27.94 1.11 -32.65
CA LEU A 10 -26.63 0.55 -32.28
C LEU A 10 -25.53 1.60 -32.18
N ILE A 11 -25.63 2.70 -32.92
CA ILE A 11 -24.63 3.79 -32.90
C ILE A 11 -24.82 4.67 -31.66
N ILE A 12 -26.06 4.86 -31.19
CA ILE A 12 -26.33 5.67 -29.99
C ILE A 12 -25.88 4.94 -28.71
N VAL A 13 -25.99 3.60 -28.67
CA VAL A 13 -25.51 2.81 -27.53
C VAL A 13 -23.98 2.77 -27.46
N SER A 14 -23.26 2.77 -28.59
CA SER A 14 -21.80 2.79 -28.61
C SER A 14 -21.20 4.16 -28.24
N LEU A 15 -21.92 5.25 -28.54
CA LEU A 15 -21.57 6.60 -28.07
C LEU A 15 -21.90 6.84 -26.59
N ALA A 16 -22.91 6.15 -26.03
CA ALA A 16 -23.20 6.21 -24.59
C ALA A 16 -22.19 5.42 -23.72
N LEU A 17 -21.55 4.39 -24.28
CA LEU A 17 -20.53 3.58 -23.58
C LEU A 17 -19.11 4.17 -23.66
N SER A 18 -18.87 5.12 -24.56
CA SER A 18 -17.60 5.87 -24.65
C SER A 18 -17.57 7.11 -23.75
N GLY A 19 -18.70 7.45 -23.10
CA GLY A 19 -18.84 8.59 -22.19
C GLY A 19 -18.26 8.42 -20.78
N CYS A 20 -17.87 7.22 -20.37
CA CYS A 20 -17.32 6.98 -19.03
C CYS A 20 -15.79 7.14 -18.93
N ALA A 21 -15.12 7.63 -19.97
CA ALA A 21 -13.67 7.82 -19.98
C ALA A 21 -13.22 9.29 -19.83
N LEU A 22 -14.15 10.24 -19.65
CA LEU A 22 -13.86 11.67 -19.78
C LEU A 22 -13.94 12.51 -18.50
N PHE A 23 -13.99 11.86 -17.32
CA PHE A 23 -13.88 12.54 -16.03
C PHE A 23 -13.03 11.80 -15.00
N THR A 24 -11.88 11.26 -15.40
CA THR A 24 -10.82 10.95 -14.43
C THR A 24 -9.81 12.10 -14.43
N SER A 25 -10.03 13.10 -13.57
CA SER A 25 -8.88 13.75 -12.95
C SER A 25 -7.98 12.61 -12.42
N PRO A 26 -6.65 12.60 -12.66
CA PRO A 26 -5.81 11.52 -12.18
C PRO A 26 -5.73 11.62 -10.65
N TYR A 27 -6.73 11.05 -9.99
CA TYR A 27 -6.60 10.47 -8.67
C TYR A 27 -5.35 9.58 -8.75
N ASP A 28 -4.37 9.83 -7.89
CA ASP A 28 -3.17 9.01 -7.80
C ASP A 28 -3.53 7.74 -7.03
N VAL A 29 -4.39 6.89 -7.65
CA VAL A 29 -4.93 5.66 -7.06
C VAL A 29 -3.82 4.82 -6.49
N THR A 30 -2.74 4.74 -7.27
CA THR A 30 -1.61 3.89 -7.04
C THR A 30 -0.88 4.24 -5.75
N ARG A 31 -0.75 5.52 -5.35
CA ARG A 31 -0.04 5.85 -4.11
C ARG A 31 -0.86 5.58 -2.84
N HIS A 32 -2.15 5.91 -2.86
CA HIS A 32 -3.05 5.53 -1.77
C HIS A 32 -3.09 4.00 -1.60
N GLU A 33 -3.20 3.27 -2.72
CA GLU A 33 -3.12 1.82 -2.76
C GLU A 33 -1.77 1.31 -2.22
N ASN A 34 -0.66 1.94 -2.60
CA ASN A 34 0.66 1.61 -2.08
C ASN A 34 0.70 1.73 -0.55
N PHE A 35 0.24 2.84 0.03
CA PHE A 35 0.23 2.98 1.49
C PHE A 35 -0.64 1.92 2.18
N THR A 36 -1.80 1.59 1.59
CA THR A 36 -2.71 0.56 2.11
C THR A 36 -2.07 -0.84 2.03
N LYS A 37 -1.43 -1.16 0.91
CA LYS A 37 -0.71 -2.43 0.69
C LYS A 37 0.47 -2.56 1.65
N LEU A 38 1.30 -1.52 1.77
CA LEU A 38 2.44 -1.50 2.68
C LEU A 38 2.01 -1.63 4.15
N LYS A 39 0.89 -1.00 4.54
CA LYS A 39 0.26 -1.21 5.85
C LYS A 39 -0.05 -2.68 6.06
N ALA A 40 -0.74 -3.32 5.11
CA ALA A 40 -1.11 -4.73 5.20
C ALA A 40 0.13 -5.65 5.31
N VAL A 41 1.19 -5.38 4.54
CA VAL A 41 2.47 -6.10 4.63
C VAL A 41 3.07 -5.98 6.03
N HIS A 42 3.16 -4.77 6.58
CA HIS A 42 3.76 -4.59 7.90
C HIS A 42 2.91 -5.19 9.02
N MET A 43 1.58 -5.06 8.95
CA MET A 43 0.68 -5.67 9.95
C MET A 43 0.76 -7.19 9.90
N LYS A 44 0.77 -7.77 8.69
CA LYS A 44 0.92 -9.21 8.51
C LYS A 44 2.28 -9.73 9.01
N PHE A 45 3.35 -8.96 8.88
CA PHE A 45 4.62 -9.28 9.52
C PHE A 45 4.46 -9.48 11.04
N PHE A 46 3.77 -8.56 11.70
CA PHE A 46 3.50 -8.76 13.12
C PHE A 46 2.56 -9.93 13.39
N ASP A 47 1.54 -10.16 12.56
CA ASP A 47 0.69 -11.33 12.73
C ASP A 47 1.52 -12.61 12.66
N ASP A 48 2.34 -12.78 11.63
CA ASP A 48 3.08 -14.02 11.37
C ASP A 48 4.20 -14.26 12.40
N TRP A 49 4.87 -13.22 12.88
CA TRP A 49 6.04 -13.34 13.77
C TRP A 49 5.79 -12.92 15.23
N THR A 50 4.54 -12.87 15.68
CA THR A 50 4.19 -12.77 17.11
C THR A 50 3.93 -14.15 17.72
N VAL A 51 4.29 -14.35 18.99
CA VAL A 51 3.97 -15.56 19.76
C VAL A 51 2.48 -15.89 19.65
N GLY A 52 2.17 -17.11 19.23
CA GLY A 52 0.83 -17.68 19.11
C GLY A 52 0.89 -19.20 19.11
N THR A 53 -0.27 -19.84 19.24
CA THR A 53 -0.39 -21.30 19.12
C THR A 53 0.14 -21.70 17.73
N ASP A 54 1.03 -22.68 17.68
CA ASP A 54 1.61 -23.24 16.44
C ASP A 54 2.53 -22.33 15.63
N LYS A 55 3.05 -21.25 16.23
CA LYS A 55 4.04 -20.39 15.58
C LYS A 55 5.45 -20.74 16.02
N THR A 56 6.33 -20.88 15.03
CA THR A 56 7.77 -21.08 15.24
C THR A 56 8.52 -20.07 14.39
N TRP A 57 9.53 -19.45 14.97
CA TRP A 57 10.41 -18.56 14.20
C TRP A 57 11.28 -19.39 13.25
N ASN A 58 11.28 -19.04 11.97
CA ASN A 58 12.07 -19.70 10.92
C ASN A 58 12.88 -18.65 10.15
N LEU A 59 14.20 -18.84 10.05
CA LEU A 59 15.10 -17.88 9.41
C LEU A 59 14.78 -17.64 7.94
N GLU A 60 14.54 -18.72 7.18
CA GLU A 60 14.27 -18.65 5.75
C GLU A 60 12.95 -17.91 5.49
N SER A 61 11.91 -18.24 6.24
CA SER A 61 10.60 -17.59 6.13
C SER A 61 10.67 -16.09 6.47
N VAL A 62 11.37 -15.72 7.55
CA VAL A 62 11.52 -14.30 7.95
C VAL A 62 12.32 -13.53 6.92
N THR A 63 13.45 -14.09 6.47
CA THR A 63 14.30 -13.46 5.45
C THR A 63 13.53 -13.24 4.16
N SER A 64 12.89 -14.29 3.64
CA SER A 64 12.10 -14.20 2.41
C SER A 64 10.99 -13.16 2.51
N TYR A 65 10.30 -13.08 3.65
CA TYR A 65 9.25 -12.08 3.85
C TYR A 65 9.81 -10.66 3.90
N CYS A 66 10.93 -10.46 4.62
CA CYS A 66 11.58 -9.17 4.71
C CYS A 66 12.12 -8.68 3.36
N ASP A 67 12.69 -9.56 2.54
CA ASP A 67 13.19 -9.23 1.21
C ASP A 67 12.04 -8.88 0.24
N ASN A 68 10.95 -9.66 0.27
CA ASN A 68 9.75 -9.38 -0.52
C ASN A 68 9.05 -8.09 -0.08
N GLY A 69 9.06 -7.80 1.23
CA GLY A 69 8.58 -6.54 1.76
C GLY A 69 9.45 -5.36 1.31
N ASP A 70 10.77 -5.48 1.42
CA ASP A 70 11.73 -4.46 0.99
C ASP A 70 11.54 -4.07 -0.48
N LEU A 71 11.38 -5.07 -1.35
CA LEU A 71 11.07 -4.84 -2.77
C LEU A 71 9.80 -3.97 -2.95
N GLN A 72 8.72 -4.28 -2.23
CA GLN A 72 7.48 -3.51 -2.31
C GLN A 72 7.64 -2.07 -1.80
N TYR A 73 8.42 -1.86 -0.73
CA TYR A 73 8.71 -0.50 -0.26
C TYR A 73 9.55 0.28 -1.26
N ARG A 74 10.54 -0.36 -1.89
CA ARG A 74 11.37 0.24 -2.93
C ARG A 74 10.54 0.65 -4.14
N GLU A 75 9.65 -0.21 -4.61
CA GLU A 75 8.72 0.10 -5.71
C GLU A 75 7.81 1.28 -5.38
N ALA A 76 7.21 1.28 -4.18
CA ALA A 76 6.38 2.38 -3.73
C ALA A 76 7.17 3.70 -3.56
N PHE A 77 8.43 3.61 -3.15
CA PHE A 77 9.32 4.75 -2.99
C PHE A 77 9.67 5.38 -4.35
N GLU A 78 10.08 4.58 -5.33
CA GLU A 78 10.36 5.09 -6.68
C GLU A 78 9.10 5.64 -7.35
N TYR A 79 7.95 5.01 -7.14
CA TYR A 79 6.67 5.54 -7.59
C TYR A 79 6.37 6.92 -6.97
N ALA A 80 6.48 7.03 -5.64
CA ALA A 80 6.23 8.27 -4.93
C ALA A 80 7.20 9.38 -5.38
N LYS A 81 8.48 9.06 -5.55
CA LYS A 81 9.49 9.98 -6.08
C LYS A 81 9.19 10.45 -7.50
N SER A 82 8.62 9.59 -8.36
CA SER A 82 8.24 9.96 -9.73
C SER A 82 6.98 10.82 -9.83
N THR A 83 6.13 10.77 -8.81
CA THR A 83 4.81 11.45 -8.78
C THR A 83 4.76 12.65 -7.84
N ASP A 84 5.69 12.72 -6.89
CA ASP A 84 5.91 13.90 -6.09
C ASP A 84 6.42 15.02 -6.98
N LYS A 85 5.73 16.16 -6.93
CA LYS A 85 6.07 17.32 -7.75
C LYS A 85 7.37 17.93 -7.24
N SER A 86 7.27 18.79 -6.22
CA SER A 86 8.40 19.54 -5.66
C SER A 86 8.46 19.47 -4.14
N ASP A 87 7.51 18.79 -3.48
CA ASP A 87 7.42 18.74 -2.02
C ASP A 87 8.00 17.45 -1.39
N SER A 88 8.28 16.42 -2.20
CA SER A 88 8.79 15.09 -1.77
C SER A 88 7.99 14.46 -0.62
N THR A 89 6.72 14.83 -0.44
CA THR A 89 5.92 14.43 0.72
C THR A 89 5.64 12.93 0.71
N GLY A 90 5.28 12.38 -0.46
CA GLY A 90 5.00 10.96 -0.63
C GLY A 90 6.26 10.12 -0.45
N GLU A 91 7.36 10.52 -1.10
CA GLU A 91 8.69 9.93 -1.00
C GLU A 91 9.12 9.85 0.48
N ARG A 92 9.01 10.97 1.20
CA ARG A 92 9.37 11.05 2.62
C ARG A 92 8.48 10.15 3.48
N ALA A 93 7.18 10.12 3.22
CA ALA A 93 6.25 9.25 3.94
C ALA A 93 6.61 7.78 3.74
N VAL A 94 6.81 7.33 2.49
CA VAL A 94 7.24 5.96 2.20
C VAL A 94 8.56 5.64 2.90
N LYS A 95 9.55 6.54 2.84
CA LYS A 95 10.86 6.33 3.48
C LYS A 95 10.76 6.13 5.00
N ILE A 96 9.90 6.88 5.68
CA ILE A 96 9.66 6.72 7.13
C ILE A 96 9.06 5.34 7.42
N LEU A 97 8.02 4.96 6.68
CA LEU A 97 7.35 3.67 6.83
C LEU A 97 8.29 2.50 6.52
N TRP A 98 9.12 2.64 5.47
CA TRP A 98 10.12 1.65 5.08
C TRP A 98 11.19 1.47 6.15
N LYS A 99 11.68 2.58 6.74
CA LYS A 99 12.63 2.51 7.86
C LYS A 99 12.03 1.77 9.06
N SER A 100 10.75 1.99 9.36
CA SER A 100 10.06 1.27 10.43
C SER A 100 10.00 -0.24 10.13
N PHE A 101 9.54 -0.62 8.95
CA PHE A 101 9.47 -2.02 8.52
C PHE A 101 10.84 -2.73 8.57
N THR A 102 11.87 -2.12 7.96
CA THR A 102 13.23 -2.69 7.92
C THR A 102 13.85 -2.80 9.32
N SER A 103 13.58 -1.85 10.22
CA SER A 103 14.01 -1.93 11.62
C SER A 103 13.38 -3.11 12.35
N ASN A 104 12.10 -3.38 12.09
CA ASN A 104 11.39 -4.51 12.70
C ASN A 104 11.82 -5.86 12.11
N CYS A 105 12.07 -5.93 10.81
CA CYS A 105 12.73 -7.05 10.16
C CYS A 105 14.11 -7.33 10.76
N ALA A 106 14.96 -6.31 10.87
CA ALA A 106 16.28 -6.43 11.47
C ALA A 106 16.22 -6.88 12.94
N LEU A 107 15.22 -6.40 13.71
CA LEU A 107 15.01 -6.85 15.08
C LEU A 107 14.64 -8.34 15.15
N SER A 108 13.71 -8.81 14.31
CA SER A 108 13.34 -10.22 14.25
C SER A 108 14.54 -11.10 13.89
N LEU A 109 15.28 -10.74 12.84
CA LEU A 109 16.47 -11.46 12.37
C LEU A 109 17.59 -11.48 13.42
N LYS A 110 17.81 -10.36 14.12
CA LYS A 110 18.83 -10.27 15.18
C LYS A 110 18.48 -11.10 16.41
N LYS A 111 17.20 -11.08 16.83
CA LYS A 111 16.75 -11.78 18.04
C LYS A 111 16.45 -13.26 17.80
N LYS A 112 16.24 -13.67 16.54
CA LYS A 112 15.97 -15.04 16.11
C LYS A 112 14.83 -15.70 16.90
N LYS A 113 13.78 -14.94 17.18
CA LYS A 113 12.62 -15.39 17.94
C LYS A 113 11.38 -14.59 17.55
N LEU A 114 10.21 -15.18 17.85
CA LEU A 114 8.93 -14.48 17.74
C LEU A 114 8.88 -13.30 18.71
N PHE A 115 8.18 -12.24 18.31
CA PHE A 115 7.86 -11.11 19.16
C PHE A 115 6.90 -11.54 20.27
N SER A 116 7.07 -10.97 21.46
CA SER A 116 6.09 -11.16 22.52
C SER A 116 4.80 -10.42 22.17
N LYS A 117 3.66 -10.93 22.67
CA LYS A 117 2.36 -10.27 22.50
C LYS A 117 2.38 -8.85 23.08
N VAL A 118 2.98 -8.67 24.26
CA VAL A 118 3.10 -7.37 24.94
C VAL A 118 3.85 -6.37 24.07
N PHE A 119 5.02 -6.75 23.54
CA PHE A 119 5.81 -5.87 22.67
C PHE A 119 5.01 -5.40 21.44
N ILE A 120 4.24 -6.30 20.84
CA ILE A 120 3.44 -5.98 19.65
C ILE A 120 2.18 -5.19 20.00
N GLN A 121 1.57 -5.41 21.17
CA GLN A 121 0.45 -4.59 21.66
C GLN A 121 0.86 -3.13 21.88
N GLU A 122 2.09 -2.88 22.31
CA GLU A 122 2.63 -1.53 22.48
C GLU A 122 3.04 -0.90 21.14
N LEU A 123 3.74 -1.66 20.28
CA LEU A 123 4.34 -1.13 19.05
C LEU A 123 3.34 -0.99 17.89
N ARG A 124 2.43 -1.97 17.72
CA ARG A 124 1.55 -2.03 16.54
C ARG A 124 0.67 -0.78 16.40
N PRO A 125 0.01 -0.25 17.45
CA PRO A 125 -0.85 0.91 17.31
C PRO A 125 -0.12 2.15 16.77
N GLU A 126 1.11 2.40 17.22
CA GLU A 126 1.93 3.52 16.75
C GLU A 126 2.25 3.38 15.25
N ILE A 127 2.69 2.18 14.85
CA ILE A 127 3.00 1.89 13.45
C ILE A 127 1.75 2.01 12.58
N GLU A 128 0.63 1.44 13.04
CA GLU A 128 -0.64 1.54 12.33
C GLU A 128 -1.06 2.99 12.13
N GLN A 129 -0.92 3.81 13.17
CA GLN A 129 -1.24 5.23 13.11
C GLN A 129 -0.36 5.98 12.11
N ASN A 130 0.93 5.64 12.01
CA ASN A 130 1.82 6.22 11.01
C ASN A 130 1.36 5.92 9.56
N TYR A 131 0.87 4.71 9.28
CA TYR A 131 0.25 4.42 7.98
C TYR A 131 -1.05 5.21 7.81
N ASN A 132 -1.89 5.29 8.84
CA ASN A 132 -3.14 6.04 8.78
C ASN A 132 -2.89 7.52 8.47
N TYR A 133 -1.84 8.13 9.02
CA TYR A 133 -1.44 9.50 8.67
C TYR A 133 -0.99 9.62 7.21
N ALA A 134 -0.20 8.68 6.70
CA ALA A 134 0.21 8.70 5.29
C ALA A 134 -0.98 8.56 4.33
N ILE A 135 -1.89 7.64 4.64
CA ILE A 135 -3.13 7.41 3.87
C ILE A 135 -4.02 8.65 3.92
N ALA A 136 -4.30 9.20 5.11
CA ALA A 136 -5.13 10.38 5.27
C ALA A 136 -4.51 11.62 4.60
N GLY A 137 -3.19 11.77 4.68
CA GLY A 137 -2.45 12.83 4.00
C GLY A 137 -2.59 12.75 2.48
N GLU A 138 -2.52 11.54 1.91
CA GLU A 138 -2.75 11.34 0.49
C GLU A 138 -4.19 11.64 0.09
N LEU A 139 -5.17 11.14 0.83
CA LEU A 139 -6.59 11.42 0.57
C LEU A 139 -6.87 12.93 0.59
N ALA A 140 -6.36 13.65 1.60
CA ALA A 140 -6.52 15.10 1.71
C ALA A 140 -5.86 15.87 0.55
N ARG A 141 -4.75 15.35 0.01
CA ARG A 141 -4.06 15.93 -1.16
C ARG A 141 -4.90 15.81 -2.42
N VAL A 142 -5.62 14.70 -2.57
CA VAL A 142 -6.47 14.46 -3.74
C VAL A 142 -7.80 15.21 -3.64
N THR A 143 -8.40 15.33 -2.45
CA THR A 143 -9.67 16.08 -2.27
C THR A 143 -9.52 17.59 -2.48
N LYS A 144 -8.29 18.14 -2.37
CA LYS A 144 -8.01 19.58 -2.55
C LYS A 144 -7.64 19.97 -3.99
N LYS A 145 -7.58 19.02 -4.92
CA LYS A 145 -7.39 19.29 -6.36
C LYS A 145 -8.74 19.40 -7.06
#